data_AF-A0A420E0M0-F1
#
_entry.id   AF-A0A420E0M0-F1
#
_cell.length_a   1.000
_cell.length_b   1.000
_cell.length_c   1.000
_cell.angle_alpha   90.00
_cell.angle_beta   90.00
_cell.angle_gamma   90.00
#
_symmetry.space_group_name_H-M   'P 1'
#
loop_
_entity.id
_entity.type
_entity.pdbx_description
1 polymer ?
#
loop_
_entity_poly.entity_id
_entity_poly.type
_entity_poly.pdbx_seq_one_letter_code
_entity_poly.pdbx_strand_id
1 'polypeptide(L)'
;MKRKCSACDNKENLTIYPNKLCQRCFSKKKEDELLIKGIKLPISSKHLIDNYLVREKPIRLIALENNLKPHKISSILDYYLIPKRNFADINKKSINENIFQDLNTESAYLLGYIFTDGHLALNKKKNQFFLHIYSKYKYQLENVKEIFKSNSKIQYRRQTNYGGIVQGEIYWIYIENQKIIKSLLGLGMTTNKNTSIKFPEIPEHLKNHFLRGCWAGSGCVSLYKNTILSQITIGSIDFIEEIERYLNLNGLKKRNIYSNKNSKKDSYVIRYATKDSEKLYKLLYGNKTQHTTCKRHEKKYVEKFGPIK
;
A
#
# COMPACT_ATOMS: atom_id res chain seq x y z
N MET A 1 -35.05 6.06 -7.27
CA MET A 1 -34.78 7.15 -8.25
C MET A 1 -33.75 8.11 -7.66
N LYS A 2 -32.58 8.32 -8.29
CA LYS A 2 -31.66 9.39 -7.85
C LYS A 2 -32.40 10.71 -8.00
N ARG A 3 -32.45 11.53 -6.94
CA ARG A 3 -32.99 12.90 -7.02
C ARG A 3 -32.21 13.62 -8.14
N LYS A 4 -32.88 14.41 -8.98
CA LYS A 4 -32.23 15.24 -10.01
C LYS A 4 -32.16 16.68 -9.51
N CYS A 5 -31.08 17.38 -9.84
CA CYS A 5 -30.99 18.80 -9.57
C CYS A 5 -31.94 19.55 -10.52
N SER A 6 -32.66 20.54 -10.03
CA SER A 6 -33.59 21.35 -10.83
C SER A 6 -32.89 22.45 -11.64
N ALA A 7 -31.59 22.68 -11.41
CA ALA A 7 -30.82 23.77 -12.02
C ALA A 7 -29.62 23.30 -12.88
N CYS A 8 -29.28 22.01 -12.84
CA CYS A 8 -28.23 21.44 -13.68
C CYS A 8 -28.38 19.93 -13.83
N ASP A 9 -27.68 19.33 -14.80
CA ASP A 9 -27.70 17.88 -15.03
C ASP A 9 -26.90 17.05 -14.00
N ASN A 10 -26.39 17.68 -12.93
CA ASN A 10 -25.58 17.10 -11.84
C ASN A 10 -24.85 15.79 -12.22
N LYS A 11 -23.85 15.90 -13.11
CA LYS A 11 -23.05 14.75 -13.56
C LYS A 11 -22.11 14.20 -12.47
N GLU A 12 -21.93 14.96 -11.40
CA GLU A 12 -21.12 14.60 -10.24
C GLU A 12 -22.02 14.04 -9.14
N ASN A 13 -21.51 13.12 -8.32
CA ASN A 13 -22.29 12.48 -7.26
C ASN A 13 -22.47 13.39 -6.02
N LEU A 14 -22.86 14.65 -6.23
CA LEU A 14 -23.07 15.66 -5.19
C LEU A 14 -24.45 15.53 -4.53
N THR A 15 -24.53 15.83 -3.23
CA THR A 15 -25.77 15.87 -2.44
C THR A 15 -26.82 16.77 -3.09
N ILE A 16 -28.07 16.29 -3.14
CA ILE A 16 -29.24 17.05 -3.59
C ILE A 16 -30.16 17.30 -2.41
N TYR A 17 -30.41 18.57 -2.13
CA TYR A 17 -31.18 19.05 -0.99
C TYR A 17 -32.70 18.99 -1.26
N PRO A 18 -33.54 19.12 -0.22
CA PRO A 18 -35.00 19.12 -0.36
C PRO A 18 -35.55 20.17 -1.34
N ASN A 19 -34.86 21.31 -1.48
CA ASN A 19 -35.18 22.35 -2.47
C ASN A 19 -34.82 21.98 -3.93
N LYS A 20 -34.47 20.72 -4.19
CA LYS A 20 -34.07 20.16 -5.49
C LYS A 20 -32.79 20.77 -6.08
N LEU A 21 -31.99 21.51 -5.32
CA LEU A 21 -30.67 21.96 -5.77
C LEU A 21 -29.57 20.98 -5.34
N CYS A 22 -28.61 20.71 -6.22
CA CYS A 22 -27.36 20.07 -5.80
C CYS A 22 -26.50 21.04 -4.99
N GLN A 23 -25.51 20.50 -4.26
CA GLN A 23 -24.54 21.28 -3.50
C GLN A 23 -23.97 22.46 -4.30
N ARG A 24 -23.58 22.23 -5.56
CA ARG A 24 -22.98 23.26 -6.41
C ARG A 24 -23.95 24.41 -6.69
N CYS A 25 -25.16 24.10 -7.13
CA CYS A 25 -26.17 25.13 -7.41
C CYS A 25 -26.60 25.87 -6.13
N PHE A 26 -26.69 25.17 -5.01
CA PHE A 26 -27.04 25.77 -3.73
C PHE A 26 -25.95 26.74 -3.24
N SER A 27 -24.69 26.32 -3.24
CA SER A 27 -23.56 27.17 -2.83
C SER A 27 -23.33 28.34 -3.80
N LYS A 28 -23.61 28.17 -5.10
CA LYS A 28 -23.56 29.26 -6.07
C LYS A 28 -24.62 30.33 -5.78
N LYS A 29 -25.86 29.91 -5.47
CA LYS A 29 -26.90 30.84 -5.04
C LYS A 29 -26.48 31.62 -3.79
N LYS A 30 -25.82 30.97 -2.82
CA LYS A 30 -25.30 31.63 -1.62
C LYS A 30 -24.18 32.63 -1.91
N GLU A 31 -23.28 32.29 -2.83
CA GLU A 31 -22.25 33.21 -3.31
C GLU A 31 -22.87 34.46 -3.94
N ASP A 32 -23.89 34.30 -4.78
CA ASP A 32 -24.56 35.42 -5.43
C ASP A 32 -25.32 36.30 -4.41
N GLU A 33 -25.96 35.69 -3.39
CA GLU A 33 -26.58 36.41 -2.26
C GLU A 33 -25.57 37.24 -1.45
N LEU A 34 -24.33 36.74 -1.27
CA LEU A 34 -23.26 37.47 -0.58
C LEU A 34 -22.75 38.65 -1.41
N LEU A 35 -22.62 38.47 -2.73
CA LEU A 35 -22.20 39.54 -3.65
C LEU A 35 -23.21 40.70 -3.66
N ILE A 36 -24.51 40.42 -3.67
CA ILE A 36 -25.57 41.44 -3.56
C ILE A 36 -25.45 42.24 -2.26
N LYS A 37 -24.99 41.61 -1.17
CA LYS A 37 -24.74 42.26 0.13
C LYS A 37 -23.38 42.97 0.22
N GLY A 38 -22.65 43.10 -0.89
CA GLY A 38 -21.32 43.73 -0.93
C GLY A 38 -20.19 42.87 -0.35
N ILE A 39 -20.44 41.59 -0.05
CA ILE A 39 -19.45 40.68 0.52
C ILE A 39 -18.78 39.88 -0.59
N LYS A 40 -17.55 40.24 -0.94
CA LYS A 40 -16.73 39.51 -1.91
C LYS A 40 -15.68 38.65 -1.21
N LEU A 41 -15.83 37.34 -1.29
CA LEU A 41 -14.86 36.39 -0.73
C LEU A 41 -13.71 36.10 -1.72
N PRO A 42 -12.50 35.76 -1.25
CA PRO A 42 -11.31 35.64 -2.08
C PRO A 42 -11.27 34.38 -2.97
N ILE A 43 -12.21 33.44 -2.80
CA ILE A 43 -12.27 32.18 -3.54
C ILE A 43 -13.73 31.86 -3.85
N SER A 44 -14.01 31.35 -5.04
CA SER A 44 -15.39 31.09 -5.48
C SER A 44 -15.94 29.79 -4.91
N SER A 45 -17.27 29.71 -4.82
CA SER A 45 -17.95 28.49 -4.37
C SER A 45 -17.65 27.30 -5.29
N LYS A 46 -17.59 27.54 -6.62
CA LYS A 46 -17.22 26.54 -7.62
C LYS A 46 -15.81 25.98 -7.39
N HIS A 47 -14.82 26.86 -7.23
CA HIS A 47 -13.44 26.40 -7.03
C HIS A 47 -13.29 25.56 -5.75
N LEU A 48 -13.98 25.95 -4.68
CA LEU A 48 -13.99 25.18 -3.44
C LEU A 48 -14.66 23.82 -3.62
N ILE A 49 -15.81 23.72 -4.29
CA ILE A 49 -16.47 22.43 -4.51
C ILE A 49 -15.60 21.50 -5.35
N ASP A 50 -15.00 22.00 -6.43
CA ASP A 50 -14.18 21.21 -7.33
C ASP A 50 -12.95 20.62 -6.61
N ASN A 51 -12.27 21.43 -5.80
CA ASN A 51 -11.06 20.99 -5.11
C ASN A 51 -11.36 20.26 -3.79
N TYR A 52 -12.35 20.70 -3.01
CA TYR A 52 -12.65 20.18 -1.69
C TYR A 52 -13.63 19.00 -1.70
N LEU A 53 -14.70 19.03 -2.50
CA LEU A 53 -15.69 17.94 -2.49
C LEU A 53 -15.42 16.92 -3.59
N VAL A 54 -15.08 17.36 -4.80
CA VAL A 54 -14.91 16.46 -5.96
C VAL A 54 -13.53 15.82 -5.96
N ARG A 55 -12.46 16.62 -5.83
CA ARG A 55 -11.06 16.14 -5.82
C ARG A 55 -10.54 15.78 -4.44
N GLU A 56 -11.35 15.95 -3.41
CA GLU A 56 -11.02 15.63 -2.01
C GLU A 56 -9.71 16.25 -1.48
N LYS A 57 -9.21 17.36 -2.03
CA LYS A 57 -8.00 18.03 -1.54
C LYS A 57 -8.14 18.47 -0.07
N PRO A 58 -7.09 18.36 0.75
CA PRO A 58 -7.12 18.85 2.12
C PRO A 58 -7.16 20.39 2.15
N ILE A 59 -7.84 20.96 3.16
CA ILE A 59 -7.96 22.42 3.33
C ILE A 59 -6.60 23.13 3.28
N ARG A 60 -5.56 22.53 3.87
CA ARG A 60 -4.20 23.09 3.87
C ARG A 60 -3.62 23.27 2.47
N LEU A 61 -3.88 22.33 1.56
CA LEU A 61 -3.38 22.40 0.19
C LEU A 61 -4.14 23.48 -0.60
N ILE A 62 -5.47 23.52 -0.46
CA ILE A 62 -6.30 24.58 -1.08
C ILE A 62 -5.88 25.96 -0.56
N ALA A 63 -5.62 26.08 0.74
CA ALA A 63 -5.16 27.31 1.37
C ALA A 63 -3.80 27.76 0.79
N LEU A 64 -2.84 26.83 0.68
CA LEU A 64 -1.53 27.09 0.09
C LEU A 64 -1.63 27.54 -1.37
N GLU A 65 -2.39 26.80 -2.20
CA GLU A 65 -2.60 27.10 -3.63
C GLU A 65 -3.25 28.46 -3.88
N ASN A 66 -4.03 28.97 -2.91
CA ASN A 66 -4.73 30.25 -3.01
C ASN A 66 -4.08 31.36 -2.17
N ASN A 67 -2.88 31.13 -1.59
CA ASN A 67 -2.19 32.06 -0.71
C ASN A 67 -3.06 32.56 0.48
N LEU A 68 -3.83 31.65 1.07
CA LEU A 68 -4.73 31.90 2.20
C LEU A 68 -4.32 31.07 3.42
N LYS A 69 -4.79 31.48 4.60
CA LYS A 69 -4.64 30.67 5.82
C LYS A 69 -5.71 29.56 5.87
N PRO A 70 -5.40 28.34 6.38
CA PRO A 70 -6.37 27.24 6.46
C PRO A 70 -7.68 27.57 7.17
N HIS A 71 -7.63 28.38 8.24
CA HIS A 71 -8.84 28.82 8.94
C HIS A 71 -9.73 29.69 8.05
N LYS A 72 -9.13 30.48 7.15
CA LYS A 72 -9.89 31.35 6.23
C LYS A 72 -10.65 30.51 5.20
N ILE A 73 -10.05 29.46 4.65
CA ILE A 73 -10.75 28.49 3.81
C ILE A 73 -11.91 27.84 4.59
N SER A 74 -11.66 27.41 5.84
CA SER A 74 -12.70 26.83 6.70
C SER A 74 -13.89 27.77 6.89
N SER A 75 -13.65 29.06 7.16
CA SER A 75 -14.71 30.06 7.26
C SER A 75 -15.45 30.25 5.94
N ILE A 76 -14.77 30.25 4.80
CA ILE A 76 -15.41 30.42 3.49
C ILE A 76 -16.31 29.22 3.14
N LEU A 77 -15.92 27.99 3.53
CA LEU A 77 -16.81 26.83 3.42
C LEU A 77 -18.14 27.08 4.15
N ASP A 78 -18.12 27.73 5.33
CA ASP A 78 -19.35 28.06 6.07
C ASP A 78 -20.19 29.11 5.32
N TYR A 79 -19.57 30.17 4.79
CA TYR A 79 -20.29 31.20 4.03
C TYR A 79 -21.04 30.62 2.82
N TYR A 80 -20.44 29.66 2.13
CA TYR A 80 -21.05 28.99 0.99
C TYR A 80 -21.89 27.76 1.36
N LEU A 81 -22.04 27.47 2.66
CA LEU A 81 -22.75 26.29 3.17
C LEU A 81 -22.25 24.98 2.53
N ILE A 82 -20.94 24.88 2.34
CA ILE A 82 -20.27 23.68 1.86
C ILE A 82 -20.00 22.80 3.09
N PRO A 83 -20.50 21.56 3.13
CA PRO A 83 -20.37 20.69 4.30
C PRO A 83 -18.90 20.40 4.58
N LYS A 84 -18.45 20.70 5.80
CA LYS A 84 -17.13 20.32 6.26
C LYS A 84 -17.09 18.81 6.49
N ARG A 85 -16.04 18.17 5.99
CA ARG A 85 -15.75 16.76 6.30
C ARG A 85 -15.63 16.61 7.82
N ASN A 86 -16.33 15.64 8.38
CA ASN A 86 -16.24 15.34 9.80
C ASN A 86 -14.79 14.93 10.14
N PHE A 87 -14.24 15.45 11.25
CA PHE A 87 -12.89 15.10 11.69
C PHE A 87 -12.73 13.60 11.95
N ALA A 88 -13.82 12.94 12.38
CA ALA A 88 -13.88 11.49 12.52
C ALA A 88 -13.77 10.76 11.17
N ASP A 89 -14.38 11.29 10.10
CA ASP A 89 -14.30 10.71 8.75
C ASP A 89 -12.97 11.02 8.06
N ILE A 90 -12.36 12.18 8.34
CA ILE A 90 -11.00 12.53 7.88
C ILE A 90 -9.93 11.63 8.52
N ASN A 91 -10.09 11.32 9.82
CA ASN A 91 -9.17 10.47 10.57
C ASN A 91 -9.47 8.97 10.44
N LYS A 92 -10.62 8.60 9.84
CA LYS A 92 -10.85 7.23 9.46
C LYS A 92 -9.80 6.90 8.42
N LYS A 93 -8.84 6.03 8.79
CA LYS A 93 -7.87 5.51 7.83
C LYS A 93 -8.69 4.89 6.70
N SER A 94 -8.78 5.55 5.56
CA SER A 94 -9.33 4.91 4.38
C SER A 94 -8.40 3.75 4.09
N ILE A 95 -8.98 2.58 3.95
CA ILE A 95 -8.26 1.36 3.61
C ILE A 95 -9.24 0.43 2.95
N ASN A 96 -8.83 -0.19 1.85
CA ASN A 96 -9.57 -1.28 1.24
C ASN A 96 -9.50 -2.50 2.18
N GLU A 97 -10.50 -2.63 3.06
CA GLU A 97 -10.58 -3.71 4.02
C GLU A 97 -10.89 -5.08 3.39
N ASN A 98 -11.33 -5.10 2.13
CA ASN A 98 -11.65 -6.31 1.36
C ASN A 98 -10.49 -6.76 0.45
N ILE A 99 -9.31 -6.16 0.57
CA ILE A 99 -8.18 -6.39 -0.35
C ILE A 99 -7.76 -7.87 -0.48
N PHE A 100 -8.05 -8.68 0.53
CA PHE A 100 -7.71 -10.11 0.58
C PHE A 100 -8.92 -11.04 0.44
N GLN A 101 -10.11 -10.53 0.12
CA GLN A 101 -11.28 -11.36 -0.17
C GLN A 101 -11.19 -11.91 -1.60
N ASP A 102 -10.91 -11.03 -2.57
CA ASP A 102 -10.68 -11.39 -3.96
C ASP A 102 -9.26 -10.99 -4.37
N LEU A 103 -8.38 -11.99 -4.48
CA LEU A 103 -7.00 -11.74 -4.85
C LEU A 103 -6.88 -11.35 -6.32
N ASN A 104 -6.00 -10.39 -6.58
CA ASN A 104 -5.55 -9.99 -7.91
C ASN A 104 -4.03 -9.84 -7.89
N THR A 105 -3.42 -9.41 -9.00
CA THR A 105 -1.97 -9.24 -9.12
C THR A 105 -1.35 -8.39 -8.00
N GLU A 106 -2.01 -7.30 -7.59
CA GLU A 106 -1.48 -6.40 -6.57
C GLU A 106 -1.71 -6.89 -5.15
N SER A 107 -2.89 -7.43 -4.86
CA SER A 107 -3.17 -7.97 -3.52
C SER A 107 -2.42 -9.27 -3.26
N ALA A 108 -2.17 -10.12 -4.27
CA ALA A 108 -1.32 -11.30 -4.13
C ALA A 108 0.15 -10.91 -3.86
N TYR A 109 0.68 -9.93 -4.59
CA TYR A 109 2.01 -9.38 -4.31
C TYR A 109 2.11 -8.80 -2.89
N LEU A 110 1.11 -8.01 -2.49
CA LEU A 110 1.08 -7.42 -1.15
C LEU A 110 1.01 -8.49 -0.06
N LEU A 111 0.22 -9.55 -0.27
CA LEU A 111 0.14 -10.69 0.63
C LEU A 111 1.53 -11.33 0.83
N GLY A 112 2.25 -11.61 -0.25
CA GLY A 112 3.60 -12.17 -0.19
C GLY A 112 4.59 -11.26 0.54
N TYR A 113 4.51 -9.95 0.29
CA TYR A 113 5.34 -8.96 0.97
C TYR A 113 5.05 -8.88 2.47
N ILE A 114 3.77 -8.98 2.87
CA ILE A 114 3.35 -9.03 4.28
C ILE A 114 3.83 -10.33 4.95
N PHE A 115 3.77 -11.46 4.24
CA PHE A 115 4.21 -12.75 4.77
C PHE A 115 5.70 -12.73 5.14
N THR A 116 6.51 -11.95 4.40
CA THR A 116 7.93 -11.74 4.73
C THR A 116 8.17 -10.57 5.68
N ASP A 117 7.84 -9.34 5.31
CA ASP A 117 8.23 -8.11 6.01
C ASP A 117 7.11 -7.50 6.88
N GLY A 118 5.96 -8.16 6.96
CA GLY A 118 4.87 -7.82 7.87
C GLY A 118 5.04 -8.39 9.27
N HIS A 119 4.35 -7.89 10.28
CA HIS A 119 4.33 -8.45 11.63
C HIS A 119 3.00 -8.18 12.32
N LEU A 120 2.38 -9.21 12.89
CA LEU A 120 1.19 -9.06 13.72
C LEU A 120 1.63 -8.81 15.17
N ALA A 121 1.38 -7.60 15.66
CA ALA A 121 1.65 -7.21 17.03
C ALA A 121 0.34 -7.14 17.83
N LEU A 122 0.37 -7.61 19.09
CA LEU A 122 -0.79 -7.59 19.97
C LEU A 122 -0.88 -6.27 20.74
N ASN A 123 -2.01 -5.58 20.62
CA ASN A 123 -2.33 -4.46 21.50
C ASN A 123 -2.92 -5.02 22.79
N LYS A 124 -2.09 -5.12 23.83
CA LYS A 124 -2.53 -5.66 25.14
C LYS A 124 -3.70 -4.89 25.75
N LYS A 125 -3.81 -3.57 25.50
CA LYS A 125 -4.90 -2.75 26.05
C LYS A 125 -6.24 -3.02 25.38
N LYS A 126 -6.23 -3.25 24.05
CA LYS A 126 -7.43 -3.49 23.26
C LYS A 126 -7.72 -4.99 23.03
N ASN A 127 -6.80 -5.86 23.45
CA ASN A 127 -6.78 -7.29 23.13
C ASN A 127 -7.01 -7.57 21.62
N GLN A 128 -6.33 -6.81 20.77
CA GLN A 128 -6.50 -6.87 19.32
C GLN A 128 -5.14 -6.84 18.62
N PHE A 129 -5.01 -7.62 17.55
CA PHE A 129 -3.83 -7.54 16.71
C PHE A 129 -3.85 -6.28 15.86
N PHE A 130 -2.66 -5.85 15.43
CA PHE A 130 -2.45 -4.86 14.39
C PHE A 130 -1.27 -5.30 13.53
N LEU A 131 -1.30 -4.90 12.26
CA LEU A 131 -0.28 -5.27 11.28
C LEU A 131 0.74 -4.14 11.15
N HIS A 132 2.01 -4.45 11.38
CA HIS A 132 3.14 -3.65 10.95
C HIS A 132 3.67 -4.14 9.62
N ILE A 133 4.06 -3.23 8.73
CA ILE A 133 4.82 -3.57 7.51
C ILE A 133 6.05 -2.67 7.49
N TYR A 134 7.22 -3.29 7.45
CA TYR A 134 8.50 -2.59 7.49
C TYR A 134 9.13 -2.50 6.11
N SER A 135 9.98 -1.49 5.91
CA SER A 135 10.89 -1.43 4.78
C SER A 135 12.08 -0.50 5.07
N LYS A 136 13.22 -0.82 4.46
CA LYS A 136 14.35 0.11 4.36
C LYS A 136 14.14 1.19 3.29
N TYR A 137 13.18 0.97 2.39
CA TYR A 137 12.95 1.82 1.23
C TYR A 137 11.54 2.40 1.26
N LYS A 138 11.43 3.72 1.51
CA LYS A 138 10.16 4.43 1.62
C LYS A 138 9.18 4.15 0.46
N TYR A 139 9.69 4.08 -0.79
CA TYR A 139 8.85 3.84 -1.98
C TYR A 139 8.09 2.50 -1.93
N GLN A 140 8.62 1.48 -1.24
CA GLN A 140 7.90 0.21 -1.10
C GLN A 140 6.66 0.39 -0.23
N LEU A 141 6.75 1.19 0.83
CA LEU A 141 5.58 1.49 1.67
C LEU A 141 4.60 2.46 1.00
N GLU A 142 5.09 3.33 0.11
CA GLU A 142 4.23 4.14 -0.76
C GLU A 142 3.41 3.23 -1.69
N ASN A 143 4.05 2.26 -2.36
CA ASN A 143 3.35 1.25 -3.16
C ASN A 143 2.35 0.43 -2.32
N VAL A 144 2.73 0.01 -1.11
CA VAL A 144 1.82 -0.69 -0.20
C VAL A 144 0.57 0.15 0.09
N LYS A 145 0.72 1.46 0.30
CA LYS A 145 -0.42 2.37 0.50
C LYS A 145 -1.32 2.45 -0.72
N GLU A 146 -0.75 2.55 -1.92
CA GLU A 146 -1.53 2.58 -3.16
C GLU A 146 -2.34 1.30 -3.33
N ILE A 147 -1.73 0.12 -3.11
CA ILE A 147 -2.42 -1.18 -3.21
C ILE A 147 -3.54 -1.29 -2.15
N PHE A 148 -3.28 -0.88 -0.91
CA PHE A 148 -4.30 -0.83 0.13
C PHE A 148 -5.35 0.27 -0.09
N LYS A 149 -5.15 1.19 -1.05
CA LYS A 149 -5.90 2.44 -1.20
C LYS A 149 -6.00 3.19 0.13
N SER A 150 -4.86 3.32 0.81
CA SER A 150 -4.79 3.83 2.18
C SER A 150 -4.08 5.17 2.33
N ASN A 151 -4.68 6.04 3.13
CA ASN A 151 -4.07 7.30 3.58
C ASN A 151 -3.14 7.13 4.80
N SER A 152 -2.83 5.89 5.21
CA SER A 152 -2.01 5.59 6.39
C SER A 152 -0.67 6.37 6.40
N LYS A 153 -0.28 6.88 7.57
CA LYS A 153 0.99 7.60 7.74
C LYS A 153 2.17 6.62 7.73
N ILE A 154 3.13 6.84 6.83
CA ILE A 154 4.43 6.18 6.87
C ILE A 154 5.22 6.80 8.03
N GLN A 155 5.58 5.94 8.99
CA GLN A 155 6.47 6.27 10.08
C GLN A 155 7.93 6.11 9.64
N TYR A 156 8.81 6.80 10.32
CA TYR A 156 10.24 6.83 10.01
C TYR A 156 11.05 6.88 11.31
N ARG A 157 12.12 6.10 11.35
CA ARG A 157 13.17 6.18 12.37
C ARG A 157 14.49 6.34 11.64
N ARG A 158 15.18 7.44 11.95
CA ARG A 158 16.55 7.69 11.47
C ARG A 158 17.53 6.61 11.92
N GLN A 159 18.66 6.52 11.23
CA GLN A 159 19.77 5.69 11.69
C GLN A 159 20.18 6.09 13.12
N THR A 160 20.45 5.10 13.95
CA THR A 160 20.80 5.27 15.37
C THR A 160 21.95 4.34 15.73
N ASN A 161 22.90 4.84 16.52
CA ASN A 161 23.99 4.05 17.06
C ASN A 161 23.66 3.67 18.52
N TYR A 162 23.68 2.38 18.82
CA TYR A 162 23.49 1.86 20.17
C TYR A 162 24.76 1.10 20.58
N GLY A 163 25.63 1.74 21.37
CA GLY A 163 26.82 1.09 21.93
C GLY A 163 27.77 0.52 20.87
N GLY A 164 27.98 1.24 19.76
CA GLY A 164 28.82 0.79 18.65
C GLY A 164 28.08 -0.01 17.57
N ILE A 165 26.82 -0.40 17.81
CA ILE A 165 25.99 -1.11 16.83
C ILE A 165 25.14 -0.09 16.06
N VAL A 166 25.46 0.05 14.77
CA VAL A 166 24.69 0.92 13.86
C VAL A 166 23.40 0.21 13.44
N GLN A 167 22.27 0.72 13.93
CA GLN A 167 20.96 0.36 13.39
C GLN A 167 20.59 1.33 12.28
N GLY A 168 20.50 0.81 11.06
CA GLY A 168 20.09 1.60 9.89
C GLY A 168 18.70 2.24 10.05
N GLU A 169 18.47 3.25 9.22
CA GLU A 169 17.15 3.86 9.10
C GLU A 169 16.08 2.84 8.68
N ILE A 170 14.84 3.08 9.10
CA ILE A 170 13.72 2.19 8.81
C ILE A 170 12.41 2.97 8.70
N TYR A 171 11.55 2.52 7.80
CA TYR A 171 10.21 3.01 7.61
C TYR A 171 9.20 1.91 7.96
N TRP A 172 8.02 2.29 8.44
CA TRP A 172 6.93 1.35 8.62
C TRP A 172 5.56 1.99 8.50
N ILE A 173 4.57 1.18 8.17
CA ILE A 173 3.15 1.53 8.35
C ILE A 173 2.53 0.59 9.39
N TYR A 174 1.51 1.06 10.09
CA TYR A 174 0.70 0.22 10.97
C TYR A 174 -0.78 0.29 10.56
N ILE A 175 -1.39 -0.89 10.44
CA ILE A 175 -2.77 -1.10 10.01
C ILE A 175 -3.52 -1.73 11.17
N GLU A 176 -4.55 -1.02 11.64
CA GLU A 176 -5.44 -1.44 12.73
C GLU A 176 -6.83 -1.70 12.15
N ASN A 177 -6.94 -2.69 11.26
CA ASN A 177 -8.19 -3.11 10.63
C ASN A 177 -8.39 -4.61 10.85
N GLN A 178 -9.39 -4.97 11.67
CA GLN A 178 -9.59 -6.36 12.08
C GLN A 178 -10.09 -7.26 10.94
N LYS A 179 -10.71 -6.71 9.89
CA LYS A 179 -11.12 -7.49 8.72
C LYS A 179 -9.91 -7.96 7.93
N ILE A 180 -8.97 -7.04 7.65
CA ILE A 180 -7.68 -7.36 7.03
C ILE A 180 -6.92 -8.40 7.85
N ILE A 181 -6.86 -8.22 9.17
CA ILE A 181 -6.14 -9.13 10.06
C ILE A 181 -6.77 -10.53 10.05
N LYS A 182 -8.10 -10.62 10.12
CA LYS A 182 -8.81 -11.91 10.00
C LYS A 182 -8.55 -12.58 8.66
N SER A 183 -8.54 -11.83 7.56
CA SER A 183 -8.19 -12.37 6.24
C SER A 183 -6.76 -12.89 6.20
N LEU A 184 -5.79 -12.16 6.76
CA LEU A 184 -4.39 -12.61 6.83
C LEU A 184 -4.23 -13.89 7.65
N LEU A 185 -4.89 -13.97 8.81
CA LEU A 185 -4.89 -15.19 9.64
C LEU A 185 -5.52 -16.37 8.88
N GLY A 186 -6.64 -16.15 8.19
CA GLY A 186 -7.29 -17.17 7.35
C GLY A 186 -6.42 -17.64 6.18
N LEU A 187 -5.57 -16.76 5.65
CA LEU A 187 -4.59 -17.09 4.62
C LEU A 187 -3.29 -17.71 5.18
N GLY A 188 -3.20 -18.00 6.48
CA GLY A 188 -2.06 -18.69 7.07
C GLY A 188 -0.95 -17.79 7.65
N MET A 189 -1.20 -16.49 7.78
CA MET A 189 -0.32 -15.61 8.56
C MET A 189 -0.43 -15.93 10.05
N THR A 190 0.70 -15.91 10.76
CA THR A 190 0.74 -16.13 12.21
C THR A 190 1.56 -15.05 12.92
N THR A 191 1.49 -15.01 14.25
CA THR A 191 2.36 -14.14 15.07
C THR A 191 3.81 -14.65 15.08
N ASN A 192 3.98 -15.98 15.13
CA ASN A 192 5.27 -16.67 15.09
C ASN A 192 5.63 -17.11 13.66
N LYS A 193 5.67 -16.14 12.74
CA LYS A 193 5.86 -16.42 11.30
C LYS A 193 7.06 -17.29 10.98
N ASN A 194 8.17 -17.09 11.69
CA ASN A 194 9.40 -17.82 11.41
C ASN A 194 9.25 -19.34 11.60
N THR A 195 8.29 -19.82 12.38
CA THR A 195 8.14 -21.26 12.63
C THR A 195 6.81 -21.83 12.18
N SER A 196 5.79 -20.99 11.97
CA SER A 196 4.40 -21.44 11.80
C SER A 196 3.65 -20.77 10.66
N ILE A 197 4.32 -19.94 9.86
CA ILE A 197 3.67 -19.36 8.68
C ILE A 197 3.35 -20.47 7.68
N LYS A 198 2.12 -20.46 7.18
CA LYS A 198 1.64 -21.45 6.19
C LYS A 198 1.65 -20.84 4.80
N PHE A 199 1.96 -21.65 3.79
CA PHE A 199 1.79 -21.22 2.42
C PHE A 199 0.29 -21.01 2.14
N PRO A 200 -0.14 -19.83 1.66
CA PRO A 200 -1.56 -19.55 1.50
C PRO A 200 -2.15 -20.33 0.31
N GLU A 201 -3.40 -20.75 0.42
CA GLU A 201 -4.18 -21.20 -0.73
C GLU A 201 -4.51 -19.99 -1.59
N ILE A 202 -3.88 -19.91 -2.76
CA ILE A 202 -4.05 -18.81 -3.71
C ILE A 202 -4.24 -19.36 -5.13
N PRO A 203 -5.02 -18.69 -5.99
CA PRO A 203 -5.20 -19.09 -7.38
C PRO A 203 -3.86 -19.27 -8.10
N GLU A 204 -3.74 -20.33 -8.90
CA GLU A 204 -2.46 -20.71 -9.55
C GLU A 204 -1.84 -19.56 -10.34
N HIS A 205 -2.66 -18.80 -11.07
CA HIS A 205 -2.26 -17.65 -11.88
C HIS A 205 -1.78 -16.43 -11.05
N LEU A 206 -1.94 -16.44 -9.72
CA LEU A 206 -1.48 -15.39 -8.81
C LEU A 206 -0.27 -15.80 -7.96
N LYS A 207 0.12 -17.08 -7.97
CA LYS A 207 1.23 -17.60 -7.15
C LYS A 207 2.55 -16.91 -7.47
N ASN A 208 2.84 -16.63 -8.72
CA ASN A 208 4.04 -15.89 -9.12
C ASN A 208 4.04 -14.44 -8.56
N HIS A 209 2.87 -13.80 -8.44
CA HIS A 209 2.73 -12.48 -7.83
C HIS A 209 2.98 -12.51 -6.34
N PHE A 210 2.41 -13.49 -5.64
CA PHE A 210 2.70 -13.77 -4.25
C PHE A 210 4.20 -13.98 -4.01
N LEU A 211 4.85 -14.83 -4.82
CA LEU A 211 6.29 -15.05 -4.72
C LEU A 211 7.10 -13.80 -5.04
N ARG A 212 6.66 -12.95 -5.98
CA ARG A 212 7.29 -11.64 -6.23
C ARG A 212 7.23 -10.76 -4.98
N GLY A 213 6.12 -10.82 -4.24
CA GLY A 213 5.96 -10.19 -2.94
C GLY A 213 6.95 -10.71 -1.90
N CYS A 214 7.04 -12.04 -1.74
CA CYS A 214 8.00 -12.66 -0.84
C CYS A 214 9.45 -12.29 -1.19
N TRP A 215 9.78 -12.27 -2.49
CA TRP A 215 11.09 -11.84 -2.96
C TRP A 215 11.34 -10.36 -2.66
N ALA A 216 10.33 -9.50 -2.72
CA ALA A 216 10.51 -8.08 -2.42
C ALA A 216 10.94 -7.83 -0.96
N GLY A 217 10.46 -8.64 -0.02
CA GLY A 217 10.83 -8.56 1.40
C GLY A 217 12.06 -9.38 1.75
N SER A 218 12.00 -10.70 1.55
CA SER A 218 13.06 -11.64 1.96
C SER A 218 14.04 -12.04 0.85
N GLY A 219 13.83 -11.56 -0.37
CA GLY A 219 14.69 -11.85 -1.51
C GLY A 219 15.93 -10.95 -1.57
N CYS A 220 16.98 -11.49 -2.15
CA CYS A 220 18.21 -10.80 -2.49
C CYS A 220 18.63 -11.18 -3.91
N VAL A 221 18.89 -10.15 -4.72
CA VAL A 221 19.52 -10.29 -6.03
C VAL A 221 20.86 -9.58 -5.96
N SER A 222 21.93 -10.26 -6.35
CA SER A 222 23.27 -9.69 -6.47
C SER A 222 23.84 -9.98 -7.85
N LEU A 223 24.61 -9.02 -8.36
CA LEU A 223 25.36 -9.12 -9.60
C LEU A 223 26.82 -8.88 -9.24
N TYR A 224 27.67 -9.87 -9.48
CA TYR A 224 29.11 -9.76 -9.26
C TYR A 224 29.84 -10.17 -10.53
N LYS A 225 30.67 -9.27 -11.06
CA LYS A 225 31.24 -9.37 -12.41
C LYS A 225 30.11 -9.60 -13.42
N ASN A 226 29.99 -10.83 -13.94
CA ASN A 226 28.97 -11.20 -14.90
C ASN A 226 28.01 -12.29 -14.39
N THR A 227 28.09 -12.63 -13.10
CA THR A 227 27.29 -13.67 -12.46
C THR A 227 26.18 -13.04 -11.63
N ILE A 228 24.94 -13.34 -11.99
CA ILE A 228 23.76 -12.96 -11.20
C ILE A 228 23.34 -14.10 -10.28
N LEU A 229 23.12 -13.78 -9.02
CA LEU A 229 22.63 -14.68 -7.98
C LEU A 229 21.31 -14.13 -7.44
N SER A 230 20.30 -15.00 -7.42
CA SER A 230 19.00 -14.72 -6.81
C SER A 230 18.81 -15.68 -5.65
N GLN A 231 18.49 -15.18 -4.48
CA GLN A 231 18.21 -16.00 -3.30
C GLN A 231 17.04 -15.46 -2.52
N ILE A 232 16.37 -16.33 -1.78
CA ILE A 232 15.36 -15.95 -0.78
C ILE A 232 15.69 -16.66 0.53
N THR A 233 15.58 -15.94 1.64
CA THR A 233 15.83 -16.48 2.97
C THR A 233 14.55 -16.41 3.80
N ILE A 234 14.05 -17.55 4.26
CA ILE A 234 12.81 -17.66 5.03
C ILE A 234 13.09 -18.36 6.36
N GLY A 235 12.39 -17.97 7.43
CA GLY A 235 12.56 -18.59 8.74
C GLY A 235 11.93 -19.98 8.87
N SER A 236 10.83 -20.23 8.15
CA SER A 236 10.05 -21.48 8.19
C SER A 236 10.52 -22.45 7.11
N ILE A 237 10.83 -23.69 7.51
CA ILE A 237 11.24 -24.76 6.60
C ILE A 237 10.09 -25.18 5.67
N ASP A 238 8.91 -25.47 6.22
CA ASP A 238 7.73 -25.86 5.45
C ASP A 238 7.38 -24.81 4.38
N PHE A 239 7.51 -23.53 4.73
CA PHE A 239 7.19 -22.45 3.81
C PHE A 239 8.19 -22.34 2.65
N ILE A 240 9.49 -22.52 2.92
CA ILE A 240 10.51 -22.45 1.85
C ILE A 240 10.49 -23.72 0.98
N GLU A 241 10.11 -24.87 1.54
CA GLU A 241 9.87 -26.11 0.79
C GLU A 241 8.75 -25.94 -0.23
N GLU A 242 7.64 -25.30 0.17
CA GLU A 242 6.53 -24.99 -0.73
C GLU A 242 6.93 -23.99 -1.83
N ILE A 243 7.76 -22.99 -1.50
CA ILE A 243 8.34 -22.09 -2.50
C ILE A 243 9.21 -22.86 -3.49
N GLU A 244 10.11 -23.72 -3.00
CA GLU A 244 11.04 -24.50 -3.83
C GLU A 244 10.26 -25.43 -4.77
N ARG A 245 9.28 -26.15 -4.23
CA ARG A 245 8.38 -27.04 -4.97
C ARG A 245 7.66 -26.29 -6.09
N TYR A 246 7.07 -25.13 -5.78
CA TYR A 246 6.39 -24.31 -6.80
C TYR A 246 7.36 -23.84 -7.89
N LEU A 247 8.54 -23.33 -7.50
CA LEU A 247 9.55 -22.87 -8.46
C LEU A 247 10.03 -24.01 -9.35
N ASN A 248 10.21 -25.21 -8.78
CA ASN A 248 10.62 -26.38 -9.54
C ASN A 248 9.56 -26.81 -10.57
N LEU A 249 8.29 -26.87 -10.16
CA LEU A 249 7.17 -27.14 -11.06
C LEU A 249 7.06 -26.11 -12.20
N ASN A 250 7.51 -24.88 -11.97
CA ASN A 250 7.55 -23.80 -12.97
C ASN A 250 8.89 -23.71 -13.73
N GLY A 251 9.63 -24.82 -13.82
CA GLY A 251 10.77 -24.97 -14.72
C GLY A 251 12.12 -24.48 -14.20
N LEU A 252 12.21 -24.10 -12.92
CA LEU A 252 13.50 -23.85 -12.26
C LEU A 252 14.13 -25.18 -11.80
N LYS A 253 15.47 -25.26 -11.83
CA LYS A 253 16.17 -26.44 -11.32
C LYS A 253 15.91 -26.64 -9.83
N LYS A 254 15.59 -27.87 -9.41
CA LYS A 254 15.43 -28.24 -7.99
C LYS A 254 16.64 -27.81 -7.16
N ARG A 255 16.41 -27.22 -5.99
CA ARG A 255 17.46 -26.73 -5.09
C ARG A 255 17.40 -27.40 -3.72
N ASN A 256 18.58 -27.67 -3.18
CA ASN A 256 18.70 -27.99 -1.77
C ASN A 256 18.42 -26.73 -0.94
N ILE A 257 17.74 -26.92 0.18
CA ILE A 257 17.47 -25.87 1.17
C ILE A 257 18.59 -25.91 2.21
N TYR A 258 19.29 -24.80 2.38
CA TYR A 258 20.41 -24.70 3.32
C TYR A 258 19.98 -23.96 4.59
N SER A 259 20.32 -24.48 5.76
CA SER A 259 20.14 -23.77 7.02
C SER A 259 21.34 -22.86 7.33
N ASN A 260 21.07 -21.65 7.84
CA ASN A 260 22.10 -20.73 8.31
C ASN A 260 22.38 -20.95 9.79
N LYS A 261 23.41 -21.75 10.09
CA LYS A 261 23.83 -22.10 11.45
C LYS A 261 24.32 -20.90 12.29
N ASN A 262 24.65 -19.77 11.66
CA ASN A 262 25.14 -18.57 12.34
C ASN A 262 23.99 -17.62 12.77
N SER A 263 22.75 -17.93 12.42
CA SER A 263 21.60 -17.13 12.80
C SER A 263 21.10 -17.53 14.20
N LYS A 264 20.72 -16.55 15.02
CA LYS A 264 20.08 -16.79 16.33
C LYS A 264 18.68 -17.41 16.22
N LYS A 265 18.09 -17.39 15.02
CA LYS A 265 16.77 -17.95 14.71
C LYS A 265 16.88 -18.81 13.46
N ASP A 266 15.97 -19.78 13.33
CA ASP A 266 15.88 -20.60 12.13
C ASP A 266 15.81 -19.74 10.87
N SER A 267 16.59 -20.15 9.89
CA SER A 267 16.80 -19.41 8.65
C SER A 267 17.27 -20.36 7.58
N TYR A 268 16.46 -20.48 6.54
CA TYR A 268 16.64 -21.39 5.42
C TYR A 268 16.77 -20.59 4.13
N VAL A 269 17.63 -21.05 3.21
CA VAL A 269 17.92 -20.35 1.96
C VAL A 269 17.93 -21.30 0.77
N ILE A 270 17.32 -20.85 -0.32
CA ILE A 270 17.49 -21.41 -1.67
C ILE A 270 18.15 -20.38 -2.57
N ARG A 271 18.95 -20.85 -3.54
CA ARG A 271 19.76 -19.99 -4.42
C ARG A 271 19.67 -20.45 -5.87
N TYR A 272 19.49 -19.48 -6.77
CA TYR A 272 19.53 -19.64 -8.21
C TYR A 272 20.62 -18.75 -8.81
N ALA A 273 21.29 -19.25 -9.83
CA ALA A 273 22.36 -18.53 -10.51
C ALA A 273 22.11 -18.50 -12.02
N THR A 274 22.63 -17.46 -12.66
CA THR A 274 22.73 -17.35 -14.12
C THR A 274 21.41 -17.71 -14.85
N LYS A 275 21.34 -18.84 -15.53
CA LYS A 275 20.17 -19.26 -16.33
C LYS A 275 18.91 -19.42 -15.49
N ASP A 276 19.01 -19.99 -14.29
CA ASP A 276 17.83 -20.13 -13.43
C ASP A 276 17.40 -18.79 -12.82
N SER A 277 18.34 -17.86 -12.61
CA SER A 277 17.99 -16.48 -12.22
C SER A 277 17.23 -15.75 -13.34
N GLU A 278 17.52 -16.04 -14.60
CA GLU A 278 16.76 -15.50 -15.74
C GLU A 278 15.33 -16.06 -15.77
N LYS A 279 15.17 -17.38 -15.59
CA LYS A 279 13.85 -18.02 -15.48
C LYS A 279 13.04 -17.43 -14.33
N LEU A 280 13.68 -17.28 -13.16
CA LEU A 280 13.09 -16.66 -11.99
C LEU A 280 12.65 -15.22 -12.29
N TYR A 281 13.50 -14.43 -12.96
CA TYR A 281 13.18 -13.07 -13.35
C TYR A 281 11.90 -13.02 -14.21
N LYS A 282 11.83 -13.84 -15.26
CA LYS A 282 10.64 -13.93 -16.14
C LYS A 282 9.39 -14.34 -15.35
N LEU A 283 9.50 -15.35 -14.48
CA LEU A 283 8.40 -15.84 -13.65
C LEU A 283 7.88 -14.75 -12.70
N LEU A 284 8.79 -14.10 -11.97
CA LEU A 284 8.42 -13.09 -10.97
C LEU A 284 7.90 -11.81 -11.65
N TYR A 285 8.55 -11.32 -12.72
CA TYR A 285 8.31 -9.97 -13.26
C TYR A 285 7.53 -9.92 -14.58
N GLY A 286 7.12 -11.06 -15.16
CA GLY A 286 6.40 -11.10 -16.44
C GLY A 286 5.11 -10.27 -16.47
N ASN A 287 4.27 -10.39 -15.44
CA ASN A 287 3.02 -9.62 -15.31
C ASN A 287 3.08 -8.71 -14.07
N LYS A 288 4.06 -7.80 -14.02
CA LYS A 288 4.15 -6.80 -12.93
C LYS A 288 3.26 -5.60 -13.23
N THR A 289 2.80 -4.94 -12.17
CA THR A 289 2.16 -3.61 -12.20
C THR A 289 3.15 -2.54 -11.74
N GLN A 290 2.74 -1.28 -11.84
CA GLN A 290 3.49 -0.15 -11.32
C GLN A 290 3.87 -0.29 -9.83
N HIS A 291 2.97 -0.87 -9.02
CA HIS A 291 3.13 -0.93 -7.56
C HIS A 291 3.74 -2.26 -7.06
N THR A 292 3.87 -3.26 -7.93
CA THR A 292 4.28 -4.61 -7.51
C THR A 292 5.76 -4.91 -7.82
N THR A 293 6.58 -3.86 -7.92
CA THR A 293 7.96 -3.96 -8.39
C THR A 293 8.98 -3.56 -7.33
N CYS A 294 9.90 -4.47 -7.00
CA CYS A 294 11.10 -4.17 -6.22
C CYS A 294 12.20 -3.60 -7.14
N LYS A 295 12.31 -2.27 -7.21
CA LYS A 295 13.20 -1.55 -8.15
C LYS A 295 14.66 -2.01 -8.07
N ARG A 296 15.15 -2.31 -6.87
CA ARG A 296 16.54 -2.76 -6.65
C ARG A 296 16.84 -4.14 -7.24
N HIS A 297 15.85 -5.02 -7.27
CA HIS A 297 15.98 -6.37 -7.85
C HIS A 297 15.87 -6.29 -9.35
N GLU A 298 14.81 -5.63 -9.84
CA GLU A 298 14.56 -5.46 -11.25
C GLU A 298 15.74 -4.78 -11.95
N LYS A 299 16.32 -3.72 -11.36
CA LYS A 299 17.50 -3.06 -11.92
C LYS A 299 18.62 -4.07 -12.23
N LYS A 300 18.92 -4.99 -11.31
CA LYS A 300 19.98 -5.99 -11.49
C LYS A 300 19.63 -7.06 -12.53
N TYR A 301 18.35 -7.43 -12.60
CA TYR A 301 17.88 -8.34 -13.64
C TYR A 301 17.96 -7.71 -15.03
N VAL A 302 17.49 -6.46 -15.17
CA VAL A 302 17.54 -5.69 -16.42
C VAL A 302 18.99 -5.46 -16.85
N GLU A 303 19.87 -5.11 -15.91
CA GLU A 303 21.31 -4.95 -16.19
C GLU A 303 21.94 -6.23 -16.77
N LYS A 304 21.49 -7.41 -16.31
CA LYS A 304 22.05 -8.69 -16.75
C LYS A 304 21.38 -9.30 -17.99
N PHE A 305 20.07 -9.16 -18.13
CA PHE A 305 19.25 -9.88 -19.12
C PHE A 305 18.47 -8.98 -20.06
N GLY A 306 18.47 -7.67 -19.84
CA GLY A 306 17.57 -6.73 -20.49
C GLY A 306 16.15 -6.72 -19.90
N PRO A 307 15.29 -5.80 -20.36
CA PRO A 307 13.89 -5.77 -19.98
C PRO A 307 13.16 -7.03 -20.48
N ILE A 308 12.15 -7.48 -19.72
CA ILE A 308 11.20 -8.48 -20.22
C ILE A 308 10.41 -7.82 -21.34
N LYS A 309 10.35 -8.49 -22.49
CA LYS A 309 9.55 -8.09 -23.65
C LYS A 309 8.07 -8.32 -23.39
#